data_AF-A0A954BN50-F1
#
_entry.id   AF-A0A954BN50-F1
#
_cell.length_a   1.000
_cell.length_b   1.000
_cell.length_c   1.000
_cell.angle_alpha   90.00
_cell.angle_beta   90.00
_cell.angle_gamma   90.00
#
_symmetry.space_group_name_H-M   'P 1'
#
loop_
_entity.id
_entity.type
_entity.pdbx_description
1 polymer ?
#
loop_
_entity_poly.entity_id
_entity_poly.type
_entity_poly.pdbx_seq_one_letter_code
_entity_poly.pdbx_strand_id
1 'polypeptide(L)' 'MAYEIDRGSYAGMFGPTTGDRVRLADTELIIEVEADRTVYGEEVKFGGG' A
#
# COMPACT_ATOMS: atom_id res chain seq x y z
N MET A 1 -19.15 12.12 -1.17
CA MET A 1 -17.88 12.86 -1.07
C MET A 1 -16.76 11.87 -1.28
N ALA A 2 -15.75 12.21 -2.07
CA ALA A 2 -14.53 11.41 -2.13
C ALA A 2 -13.78 11.60 -0.80
N TYR A 3 -13.34 10.49 -0.19
CA TYR A 3 -12.47 10.51 0.97
C TYR A 3 -11.04 10.28 0.48
N GLU A 4 -10.13 11.17 0.85
CA GLU A 4 -8.72 11.04 0.55
C GLU A 4 -7.98 10.51 1.77
N ILE A 5 -7.01 9.62 1.52
CA ILE A 5 -6.17 9.04 2.54
C ILE A 5 -4.71 9.35 2.24
N ASP A 6 -3.96 9.71 3.28
CA ASP A 6 -2.51 9.86 3.18
C ASP A 6 -1.84 8.52 2.82
N ARG A 7 -0.83 8.54 1.94
CA ARG A 7 -0.15 7.33 1.45
C ARG A 7 0.50 6.52 2.57
N GLY A 8 1.05 7.17 3.60
CA GLY A 8 1.65 6.47 4.74
C GLY A 8 0.60 5.73 5.56
N SER A 9 -0.56 6.35 5.75
CA SER A 9 -1.70 5.71 6.43
C SER A 9 -2.27 4.55 5.62
N TYR A 10 -2.39 4.71 4.30
CA TYR A 10 -2.78 3.62 3.38
C TYR A 10 -1.80 2.45 3.47
N ALA A 11 -0.50 2.71 3.35
CA ALA A 11 0.54 1.70 3.41
C ALA A 11 0.55 0.94 4.75
N GLY A 12 0.25 1.62 5.85
CA GLY A 12 0.11 0.99 7.17
C GLY A 12 -1.10 0.05 7.31
N MET A 13 -2.16 0.25 6.53
CA MET A 13 -3.39 -0.55 6.62
C MET A 13 -3.50 -1.67 5.59
N PHE A 14 -3.04 -1.41 4.36
CA PHE A 14 -3.23 -2.28 3.20
C PHE A 14 -1.89 -2.68 2.53
N GLY A 15 -0.79 -2.05 2.93
CA GLY A 15 0.51 -2.22 2.28
C GLY A 15 0.78 -1.19 1.18
N PRO A 16 2.01 -1.15 0.66
CA PRO A 16 2.44 -0.20 -0.36
C PRO A 16 1.65 -0.38 -1.68
N THR A 17 1.46 0.71 -2.41
CA THR A 17 0.82 0.72 -3.73
C THR A 17 1.77 1.29 -4.82
N THR A 18 1.30 1.40 -6.06
CA THR A 18 2.09 1.78 -7.24
C THR A 18 2.98 3.02 -6.99
N GLY A 19 4.28 2.88 -7.25
CA GLY A 19 5.29 3.93 -7.04
C GLY A 19 5.85 4.02 -5.62
N ASP A 20 5.28 3.31 -4.64
CA ASP A 20 5.90 3.17 -3.32
C ASP A 20 7.11 2.24 -3.42
N ARG A 21 8.10 2.48 -2.55
CA ARG A 21 9.33 1.71 -2.50
C ARG A 21 9.52 1.04 -1.15
N VAL A 22 10.02 -0.20 -1.19
CA VAL A 22 10.27 -1.01 0.00
C VAL A 22 11.71 -1.50 -0.03
N ARG A 23 12.39 -1.41 1.12
CA ARG A 23 13.68 -2.05 1.33
C ARG A 23 13.47 -3.53 1.65
N LEU A 24 14.23 -4.40 0.98
CA LEU A 24 14.19 -5.84 1.25
C LEU A 24 14.97 -6.15 2.53
N ALA A 25 14.25 -6.22 3.65
CA ALA A 25 14.79 -6.50 4.97
C ALA A 25 15.98 -5.59 5.34
N ASP A 26 17.09 -6.16 5.78
CA ASP A 26 18.33 -5.51 6.17
C ASP A 26 19.33 -5.36 5.01
N THR A 27 18.90 -5.63 3.77
CA THR A 27 19.75 -5.44 2.58
C THR A 27 19.68 -4.01 2.05
N GLU A 28 20.61 -3.66 1.16
CA GLU A 28 20.59 -2.40 0.41
C GLU A 28 19.73 -2.46 -0.87
N LEU A 29 18.88 -3.49 -1.01
CA LEU A 29 17.98 -3.61 -2.15
C LEU A 29 16.68 -2.83 -1.89
N ILE A 30 16.34 -1.94 -2.81
CA ILE A 30 15.09 -1.18 -2.81
C ILE A 30 14.31 -1.56 -4.07
N ILE A 31 13.06 -2.00 -3.89
CA ILE A 31 12.14 -2.34 -4.98
C ILE A 31 11.00 -1.33 -5.01
N GLU A 32 10.40 -1.14 -6.19
CA GLU A 32 9.24 -0.28 -6.41
C GLU A 32 8.03 -1.13 -6.81
N VAL A 33 6.84 -0.78 -6.31
CA VAL A 33 5.60 -1.41 -6.77
C VAL A 33 5.28 -0.92 -8.18
N GLU A 34 5.42 -1.79 -9.18
CA GLU A 34 5.25 -1.43 -10.59
C GLU A 34 3.78 -1.29 -11.00
N ALA A 35 2.89 -2.07 -10.39
CA ALA A 35 1.46 -2.02 -10.67
C ALA A 35 0.65 -2.54 -9.48
N ASP A 36 -0.38 -1.79 -9.13
CA ASP A 36 -1.45 -2.20 -8.23
C ASP A 36 -2.69 -2.56 -9.06
N ARG A 37 -3.33 -3.69 -8.75
CA ARG A 37 -4.53 -4.20 -9.41
C ARG A 37 -5.76 -4.15 -8.52
N THR A 38 -5.66 -3.52 -7.36
CA THR A 38 -6.77 -3.24 -6.46
C THR A 38 -7.59 -2.03 -6.93
N VAL A 39 -8.80 -1.89 -6.40
CA VAL A 39 -9.63 -0.70 -6.55
C VAL A 39 -9.60 0.04 -5.23
N TYR A 40 -9.14 1.30 -5.24
CA TYR A 40 -8.96 2.04 -4.00
C TYR A 40 -10.28 2.30 -3.28
N GLY A 41 -10.37 1.88 -2.02
CA GLY A 41 -11.58 1.86 -1.20
C GLY A 41 -12.37 0.53 -1.23
N GLU A 42 -11.97 -0.44 -2.05
CA GLU A 42 -12.56 -1.79 -2.11
C GLU A 42 -11.50 -2.88 -1.81
N GLU A 43 -10.45 -2.54 -1.06
CA GLU A 43 -9.39 -3.47 -0.70
C GLU A 43 -9.94 -4.60 0.18
N VAL A 44 -9.56 -5.83 -0.15
CA VAL A 44 -9.93 -6.99 0.66
C VAL A 44 -9.05 -7.03 1.91
N LYS A 45 -9.62 -6.63 3.04
CA LYS A 45 -9.00 -6.75 4.36
C LYS A 45 -9.88 -7.59 5.27
N PHE A 46 -9.30 -8.63 5.88
CA PHE A 46 -9.98 -9.42 6.89
C PHE A 46 -9.73 -8.85 8.29
N GLY A 47 -10.79 -8.76 9.09
CA GLY A 47 -10.76 -8.22 10.45
C GLY A 47 -12.16 -8.19 11.04
N GLY A 48 -12.26 -8.10 12.36
CA GLY A 48 -13.55 -7.91 13.03
C GLY A 48 -13.87 -6.43 13.14
N GLY A 49 -14.80 -5.94 12.32
CA GLY A 49 -15.41 -4.61 12.42
C GLY A 49 -14.44 -3.45 12.44
#